data_AF-A0A836H4H5-F1
#
_entry.id   AF-A0A836H4H5-F1
#
_cell.length_a   1.000
_cell.length_b   1.000
_cell.length_c   1.000
_cell.angle_alpha   90.00
_cell.angle_beta   90.00
_cell.angle_gamma   90.00
#
_symmetry.space_group_name_H-M   'P 1'
#
loop_
_entity.id
_entity.type
_entity.pdbx_description
1 polymer ?
#
loop_
_entity_poly.entity_id
_entity_poly.type
_entity_poly.pdbx_seq_one_letter_code
_entity_poly.pdbx_strand_id
1 'polypeptide(L)'
;MNSYVKRYIGSDPTVQQLVGFKRASDRHLVVGCTLAALGIYWAVYFSEENERNRRHASIEKDIERERWRARELGLAAPTDDGFAERYEAIGSKRRG
;
A
#
# COMPACT_ATOMS: atom_id res chain seq x y z
N MET A 1 -35.99 46.29 -15.23
CA MET A 1 -35.29 45.80 -14.02
C MET A 1 -34.82 44.37 -14.27
N ASN A 2 -33.57 43.96 -14.13
CA ASN A 2 -32.38 44.63 -13.61
C ASN A 2 -31.13 43.87 -14.16
N SER A 3 -30.60 44.23 -15.34
CA SER A 3 -29.44 43.53 -15.93
C SER A 3 -28.12 43.80 -15.19
N TYR A 4 -28.11 44.83 -14.33
CA TYR A 4 -27.00 45.18 -13.44
C TYR A 4 -26.75 44.14 -12.35
N VAL A 5 -27.78 43.39 -11.93
CA VAL A 5 -27.67 42.38 -10.85
C VAL A 5 -26.76 41.22 -11.29
N LYS A 6 -26.87 40.77 -12.54
CA LYS A 6 -25.97 39.71 -13.08
C LYS A 6 -24.52 40.18 -13.21
N ARG A 7 -24.30 41.47 -13.52
CA ARG A 7 -22.96 42.02 -13.70
C ARG A 7 -22.23 42.15 -12.36
N TYR A 8 -22.93 42.62 -11.32
CA TYR A 8 -22.37 42.75 -9.97
C TYR A 8 -22.15 41.41 -9.26
N ILE A 9 -23.09 40.46 -9.33
CA ILE A 9 -22.94 39.13 -8.70
C ILE A 9 -21.81 38.31 -9.36
N GLY A 10 -21.60 38.50 -10.66
CA GLY A 10 -20.52 37.81 -11.39
C GLY A 10 -19.12 38.35 -11.09
N SER A 11 -19.01 39.64 -10.73
CA SER A 11 -17.74 40.34 -10.50
C SER A 11 -17.38 40.52 -9.01
N ASP A 12 -18.26 40.16 -8.09
CA ASP A 12 -18.03 40.34 -6.65
C ASP A 12 -17.05 39.26 -6.13
N PRO A 13 -15.81 39.63 -5.72
CA PRO A 13 -14.80 38.67 -5.29
C PRO A 13 -15.22 37.88 -4.04
N THR A 14 -16.08 38.43 -3.18
CA THR A 14 -16.64 37.74 -2.01
C THR A 14 -17.60 36.62 -2.39
N VAL A 15 -18.46 36.82 -3.40
CA VAL A 15 -19.37 35.80 -3.93
C VAL A 15 -18.60 34.72 -4.70
N GLN A 16 -17.51 35.08 -5.39
CA GLN A 16 -16.62 34.09 -6.03
C GLN A 16 -15.81 33.26 -5.02
N GLN A 17 -15.43 33.84 -3.87
CA GLN A 17 -14.75 33.12 -2.78
C GLN A 17 -15.68 32.15 -2.05
N LEU A 18 -16.96 32.49 -1.90
CA LEU A 18 -17.98 31.58 -1.34
C LEU A 18 -18.18 30.33 -2.19
N VAL A 19 -17.96 30.42 -3.50
CA VAL A 19 -17.96 29.27 -4.42
C VAL A 19 -16.52 28.79 -4.62
N GLY A 20 -15.88 28.34 -3.54
CA GLY A 20 -14.51 27.81 -3.54
C GLY A 20 -14.24 26.65 -4.51
N PHE A 21 -15.27 26.07 -5.14
CA PHE A 21 -15.13 25.05 -6.19
C PHE A 21 -14.90 25.59 -7.61
N LYS A 22 -14.99 26.92 -7.83
CA LYS A 22 -14.81 27.53 -9.16
C LYS A 22 -13.38 27.92 -9.50
N ARG A 23 -12.47 28.04 -8.53
CA ARG A 23 -11.06 28.35 -8.81
C ARG A 23 -10.30 27.10 -9.21
N ALA A 24 -9.60 27.17 -10.35
CA ALA A 24 -8.76 26.07 -10.83
C ALA A 24 -7.67 25.70 -9.81
N SER A 25 -7.13 26.67 -9.05
CA SER A 25 -6.16 26.43 -7.97
C SER A 25 -6.67 25.45 -6.93
N ASP A 26 -7.93 25.56 -6.55
CA ASP A 26 -8.51 24.79 -5.45
C ASP A 26 -8.79 23.35 -5.92
N ARG A 27 -9.13 23.17 -7.20
CA ARG A 27 -9.21 21.85 -7.84
C ARG A 27 -7.83 21.18 -7.90
N HIS A 28 -6.80 21.92 -8.29
CA HIS A 28 -5.43 21.40 -8.30
C HIS A 28 -4.95 21.03 -6.90
N LEU A 29 -5.36 21.78 -5.88
CA LEU A 29 -5.05 21.49 -4.48
C LEU A 29 -5.73 20.21 -4.01
N VAL A 30 -7.02 20.02 -4.31
CA VAL A 30 -7.76 18.79 -3.99
C VAL A 30 -7.15 17.57 -4.70
N VAL A 31 -6.84 17.69 -5.99
CA VAL A 31 -6.20 16.61 -6.77
C VAL A 31 -4.81 16.30 -6.21
N GLY A 32 -4.01 17.34 -5.90
CA GLY A 32 -2.69 17.18 -5.29
C GLY A 32 -2.74 16.47 -3.94
N CYS A 33 -3.66 16.87 -3.05
CA CYS A 33 -3.86 16.21 -1.76
C CYS A 33 -4.30 14.75 -1.93
N THR A 34 -5.20 14.47 -2.88
CA THR A 34 -5.68 13.10 -3.13
C THR A 34 -4.55 12.21 -3.66
N LEU A 35 -3.75 12.71 -4.60
CA LEU A 35 -2.59 11.99 -5.14
C LEU A 35 -1.52 11.79 -4.07
N ALA A 36 -1.27 12.78 -3.21
CA ALA A 36 -0.34 12.64 -2.10
C ALA A 36 -0.79 11.56 -1.12
N ALA A 37 -2.08 11.53 -0.76
CA ALA A 37 -2.63 10.50 0.12
C ALA A 37 -2.51 9.09 -0.49
N LEU A 38 -2.82 8.95 -1.79
CA LEU A 38 -2.63 7.70 -2.52
C LEU A 38 -1.16 7.29 -2.58
N GLY A 39 -0.25 8.24 -2.80
CA GLY A 39 1.19 8.00 -2.82
C GLY A 39 1.71 7.51 -1.47
N ILE A 40 1.27 8.12 -0.37
CA ILE A 40 1.63 7.68 0.99
C ILE A 40 1.11 6.26 1.24
N TYR A 41 -0.15 5.99 0.92
CA TYR A 41 -0.72 4.66 1.05
C TYR A 41 0.08 3.61 0.27
N TRP A 42 0.42 3.93 -0.99
CA TRP A 42 1.15 3.02 -1.84
C TRP A 42 2.59 2.79 -1.35
N ALA A 43 3.27 3.84 -0.86
CA ALA A 43 4.60 3.74 -0.29
C ALA A 43 4.62 2.86 0.96
N VAL A 44 3.66 3.01 1.87
CA VAL A 44 3.51 2.17 3.05
C VAL A 44 3.25 0.72 2.64
N TYR A 45 2.30 0.50 1.73
CA TYR A 45 1.99 -0.84 1.22
C TYR A 45 3.23 -1.52 0.63
N PHE A 46 3.99 -0.83 -0.21
CA PHE A 46 5.19 -1.40 -0.83
C PHE A 46 6.31 -1.65 0.19
N SER A 47 6.45 -0.78 1.19
CA SER A 47 7.39 -0.98 2.29
C SER A 47 7.05 -2.25 3.09
N GLU A 48 5.78 -2.43 3.45
CA GLU A 48 5.33 -3.62 4.17
C GLU A 48 5.51 -4.89 3.33
N GLU A 49 5.19 -4.84 2.03
CA GLU A 49 5.31 -5.98 1.15
C GLU A 49 6.78 -6.37 0.92
N ASN A 50 7.67 -5.39 0.79
CA ASN A 50 9.10 -5.66 0.70
C ASN A 50 9.65 -6.27 2.01
N GLU A 51 9.16 -5.81 3.16
CA GLU A 51 9.54 -6.40 4.43
C GLU A 51 9.01 -7.84 4.60
N ARG A 52 7.77 -8.10 4.16
CA ARG A 52 7.21 -9.46 4.10
C ARG A 52 8.08 -10.36 3.23
N ASN A 53 8.45 -9.92 2.03
CA ASN A 53 9.32 -10.67 1.13
C ASN A 53 10.69 -10.95 1.75
N ARG A 54 11.27 -9.97 2.44
CA ARG A 54 12.52 -10.16 3.19
C ARG A 54 12.38 -11.22 4.29
N ARG A 55 11.30 -11.19 5.06
CA ARG A 55 11.02 -12.20 6.10
C ARG A 55 10.81 -13.59 5.48
N HIS A 56 10.07 -13.67 4.38
CA HIS A 56 9.84 -14.93 3.67
C HIS A 56 11.15 -15.55 3.16
N ALA A 57 12.02 -14.74 2.55
CA ALA A 57 13.33 -15.19 2.08
C ALA A 57 14.26 -15.63 3.23
N SER A 58 14.14 -15.01 4.41
CA SER A 58 14.88 -15.45 5.61
C SER A 58 14.40 -16.81 6.10
N ILE A 59 13.09 -17.00 6.18
CA ILE A 59 12.48 -18.24 6.66
C ILE A 59 12.79 -19.41 5.72
N GLU A 60 12.72 -19.20 4.40
CA GLU A 60 13.08 -20.23 3.41
C GLU A 60 14.53 -20.70 3.60
N LYS A 61 15.48 -19.77 3.80
CA LYS A 61 16.88 -20.11 4.03
C LYS A 61 17.11 -20.88 5.33
N ASP A 62 16.35 -20.57 6.39
CA ASP A 62 16.46 -21.30 7.65
C ASP A 62 15.91 -22.73 7.51
N ILE A 63 14.76 -22.90 6.82
CA ILE A 63 14.20 -24.22 6.48
C ILE A 63 15.19 -25.04 5.63
N GLU A 64 15.82 -24.42 4.63
CA GLU A 64 16.85 -25.07 3.80
C GLU A 64 18.06 -25.50 4.63
N ARG A 65 18.52 -24.65 5.56
CA ARG A 65 19.65 -24.97 6.46
C ARG A 65 19.33 -26.15 7.36
N GLU A 66 18.12 -26.23 7.91
CA GLU A 66 17.70 -27.36 8.75
C GLU A 66 17.54 -28.65 7.95
N ARG A 67 16.97 -28.57 6.74
CA ARG A 67 16.93 -29.72 5.80
C ARG A 67 18.32 -30.22 5.47
N TRP A 68 19.29 -29.33 5.27
CA TRP A 68 20.67 -29.70 4.99
C TRP A 68 21.33 -30.39 6.20
N ARG A 69 21.18 -29.85 7.41
CA ARG A 69 21.66 -30.48 8.65
C ARG A 69 21.07 -31.87 8.88
N ALA A 70 19.77 -32.04 8.61
CA ALA A 70 19.11 -33.33 8.74
C ALA A 70 19.71 -34.38 7.80
N ARG A 71 20.03 -33.99 6.55
CA ARG A 71 20.70 -34.85 5.58
C ARG A 71 22.11 -35.21 5.99
N GLU A 72 22.89 -34.27 6.53
CA GLU A 72 24.24 -34.56 7.05
C GLU A 72 24.23 -35.53 8.24
N LEU A 73 23.22 -35.43 9.10
CA LEU A 73 23.06 -36.31 10.26
C LEU A 73 22.44 -37.67 9.91
N GLY A 74 22.10 -37.92 8.63
CA GLY A 74 21.44 -39.15 8.20
C GLY A 74 20.02 -39.31 8.76
N LEU A 75 19.40 -38.23 9.22
CA LEU A 75 18.04 -38.24 9.75
C LEU A 75 17.04 -38.30 8.58
N ALA A 76 16.01 -39.14 8.72
CA ALA A 76 14.95 -39.27 7.71
C ALA A 76 14.13 -37.98 7.52
N ALA A 77 14.09 -37.11 8.54
CA ALA A 77 13.38 -35.84 8.50
C ALA A 77 14.10 -34.76 9.33
N PRO A 78 13.89 -33.46 9.02
CA PRO A 78 14.34 -32.36 9.87
C PRO A 78 13.71 -32.40 11.25
N THR A 79 14.47 -31.97 12.27
CA THR A 79 14.00 -31.84 13.65
C THR A 79 13.20 -30.54 13.83
N ASP A 80 12.13 -30.42 13.06
CA ASP A 80 11.20 -29.29 13.04
C ASP A 80 9.88 -29.76 13.68
N ASP A 81 9.21 -28.91 14.46
CA ASP A 81 7.89 -29.14 15.08
C ASP A 81 6.71 -29.14 14.08
N GLY A 82 7.02 -29.21 12.78
CA GLY A 82 6.09 -29.16 11.66
C GLY A 82 5.84 -27.74 11.15
N PHE A 83 6.66 -26.77 11.56
CA PHE A 83 6.64 -25.39 11.09
C PHE A 83 6.85 -25.30 9.57
N ALA A 84 7.85 -25.97 9.00
CA ALA A 84 8.14 -25.91 7.56
C ALA A 84 6.96 -26.42 6.72
N GLU A 85 6.33 -27.54 7.13
CA GLU A 85 5.17 -28.09 6.42
C GLU A 85 3.96 -27.14 6.47
N ARG A 86 3.69 -26.55 7.64
CA ARG A 86 2.61 -25.56 7.79
C ARG A 86 2.89 -24.30 6.99
N TYR A 87 4.15 -23.86 6.97
CA TYR A 87 4.59 -22.68 6.24
C TYR A 87 4.45 -22.86 4.72
N GLU A 88 4.86 -24.01 4.18
CA GLU A 88 4.66 -24.37 2.77
C GLU A 88 3.17 -24.50 2.43
N ALA A 89 2.36 -25.11 3.31
CA ALA A 89 0.92 -25.21 3.12
C ALA A 89 0.21 -23.84 3.07
N ILE A 90 0.61 -22.89 3.92
CA ILE A 90 0.10 -21.51 3.90
C ILE A 90 0.53 -20.78 2.61
N GLY A 91 1.77 -20.99 2.16
CA GLY A 91 2.27 -20.44 0.89
C GLY A 91 1.48 -20.96 -0.33
N SER A 92 1.14 -22.24 -0.35
CA SER A 92 0.36 -22.86 -1.45
C SER A 92 -1.06 -22.29 -1.56
N LYS A 93 -1.75 -22.06 -0.43
CA LYS A 93 -3.11 -21.50 -0.40
C LYS A 93 -3.20 -20.04 -0.86
N ARG A 94 -2.12 -19.27 -0.80
CA ARG A 94 -2.09 -17.88 -1.29
C ARG A 94 -1.80 -17.77 -2.79
N ARG A 95 -1.33 -18.85 -3.43
CA ARG A 95 -0.95 -18.88 -4.86
C ARG A 95 -2.01 -19.52 -5.77
N GLY A 96 -3.05 -20.14 -5.20
CA GLY A 96 -4.20 -20.71 -5.94
C GLY A 96 -5.42 -19.81 -5.82
#